data_AF-A0A9D1W325-F1
#
_entry.id   AF-A0A9D1W325-F1
#
_cell.length_a   1.000
_cell.length_b   1.000
_cell.length_c   1.000
_cell.angle_alpha   90.00
_cell.angle_beta   90.00
_cell.angle_gamma   90.00
#
_symmetry.space_group_name_H-M   'P 1'
#
loop_
_entity.id
_entity.type
_entity.pdbx_description
1 polymer ?
#
loop_
_entity_poly.entity_id
_entity_poly.type
_entity_poly.pdbx_seq_one_letter_code
_entity_poly.pdbx_strand_id
1 'polypeptide(L)'
;MSERNTQTEETNREESSQRTTCPGMDAISEALARLYPGQEGRYYGLVLPAGKKGKDPLDGIEVWESGTEVPHWHYVTYGFSELDGKECGDPDNSGYGFELTFRLKKQGEEPPTWPMGMLERIAGYVFATGNGFSAGHYVDCGGPLTEDGETKLRALAFRTDPELGEMDTPNGHLAFLEAVAITGDEMDALMVWNGEKFLEQAEAFLPLGITDPGRDSLMKIPSFCSAWEAGVEADGSSTSFLYMDELRAGLDGENGLLTLKAERGPEFARMLRARLGKGRPLYVESRDAVVSFLPGEEAQMEIQDGVAALTIPEAGLEELCRVLTEQRRSSQLEQLPLTVEMIPSETEHTAG
;
A
#
# COMPACT_ATOMS: atom_id res chain seq x y z
N MET A 1 -36.13 -19.03 61.82
CA MET A 1 -36.14 -18.16 60.61
C MET A 1 -34.72 -18.09 60.03
N SER A 2 -34.13 -19.22 59.64
CA SER A 2 -32.72 -19.29 59.22
C SER A 2 -32.47 -20.29 58.09
N GLU A 3 -33.49 -20.57 57.27
CA GLU A 3 -33.39 -21.56 56.17
C GLU A 3 -33.99 -21.05 54.85
N ARG A 4 -34.34 -19.75 54.77
CA ARG A 4 -34.97 -19.16 53.58
C ARG A 4 -34.11 -18.13 52.85
N ASN A 5 -32.85 -17.94 53.30
CA ASN A 5 -31.90 -17.00 52.70
C ASN A 5 -30.73 -17.69 51.98
N THR A 6 -30.54 -19.00 52.13
CA THR A 6 -29.50 -19.75 51.41
C THR A 6 -29.95 -20.24 50.02
N GLN A 7 -31.26 -20.31 49.77
CA GLN A 7 -31.79 -20.74 48.47
C GLN A 7 -31.81 -19.63 47.41
N THR A 8 -31.72 -18.36 47.81
CA THR A 8 -31.69 -17.22 46.87
C THR A 8 -30.25 -16.87 46.46
N GLU A 9 -29.25 -17.26 47.25
CA GLU A 9 -27.82 -17.04 46.95
C GLU A 9 -27.23 -18.16 46.07
N GLU A 10 -27.83 -19.34 46.02
CA GLU A 10 -27.41 -20.43 45.10
C GLU A 10 -27.96 -20.28 43.67
N THR A 11 -29.06 -19.54 43.47
CA THR A 11 -29.59 -19.23 42.12
C THR A 11 -28.85 -18.10 41.39
N ASN A 12 -27.87 -17.45 42.02
CA ASN A 12 -27.08 -16.37 41.39
C ASN A 12 -25.66 -16.82 40.99
N ARG A 13 -25.39 -18.13 40.96
CA ARG A 13 -24.10 -18.72 40.55
C ARG A 13 -24.15 -19.47 39.21
N GLU A 14 -25.28 -19.41 38.51
CA GLU A 14 -25.46 -20.04 37.19
C GLU A 14 -26.06 -19.07 36.16
N GLU A 15 -25.60 -17.81 36.15
CA GLU A 15 -25.50 -17.11 34.87
C GLU A 15 -24.10 -17.42 34.33
N SER A 16 -23.98 -18.60 33.72
CA SER A 16 -22.88 -18.91 32.83
C SER A 16 -22.78 -17.74 31.85
N SER A 17 -21.68 -16.99 31.92
CA SER A 17 -21.23 -16.15 30.82
C SER A 17 -21.10 -17.07 29.60
N GLN A 18 -22.18 -17.18 28.83
CA GLN A 18 -22.12 -17.70 27.48
C GLN A 18 -21.22 -16.70 26.76
N ARG A 19 -19.94 -17.04 26.60
CA ARG A 19 -19.13 -16.43 25.56
C ARG A 19 -19.94 -16.60 24.29
N THR A 20 -20.46 -15.50 23.75
CA THR A 20 -20.92 -15.49 22.37
C THR A 20 -19.70 -15.89 21.56
N THR A 21 -19.73 -17.09 20.99
CA THR A 21 -18.66 -17.56 20.10
C THR A 21 -18.66 -16.68 18.88
N CYS A 22 -17.50 -16.16 18.49
CA CYS A 22 -17.30 -15.41 17.24
C CYS A 22 -16.39 -16.27 16.35
N PRO A 23 -16.93 -17.20 15.54
CA PRO A 23 -16.16 -18.19 14.81
C PRO A 23 -15.01 -17.65 13.96
N GLY A 24 -15.16 -16.49 13.33
CA GLY A 24 -14.09 -15.84 12.56
C GLY A 24 -12.98 -15.33 13.47
N MET A 25 -13.34 -14.65 14.56
CA MET A 25 -12.39 -14.19 15.57
C MET A 25 -11.65 -15.37 16.23
N ASP A 26 -12.36 -16.43 16.59
CA ASP A 26 -11.78 -17.62 17.21
C ASP A 26 -10.76 -18.30 16.26
N ALA A 27 -11.03 -18.33 14.97
CA ALA A 27 -10.10 -18.88 13.96
C ALA A 27 -8.81 -18.06 13.87
N ILE A 28 -8.92 -16.73 13.82
CA ILE A 28 -7.75 -15.82 13.81
C ILE A 28 -6.96 -15.95 15.12
N SER A 29 -7.64 -15.94 16.27
CA SER A 29 -7.02 -16.13 17.58
C SER A 29 -6.29 -17.47 17.70
N GLU A 30 -6.83 -18.55 17.12
CA GLU A 30 -6.14 -19.84 17.10
C GLU A 30 -4.87 -19.82 16.24
N ALA A 31 -4.89 -19.14 15.08
CA ALA A 31 -3.70 -18.96 14.25
C ALA A 31 -2.61 -18.19 15.02
N LEU A 32 -2.97 -17.12 15.72
CA LEU A 32 -2.06 -16.33 16.54
C LEU A 32 -1.52 -17.10 17.74
N ALA A 33 -2.36 -17.89 18.42
CA ALA A 33 -1.93 -18.73 19.53
C ALA A 33 -0.93 -19.82 19.11
N ARG A 34 -1.03 -20.33 17.86
CA ARG A 34 -0.04 -21.24 17.28
C ARG A 34 1.28 -20.53 16.97
N LEU A 35 1.22 -19.28 16.51
CA LEU A 35 2.40 -18.46 16.22
C LEU A 35 3.12 -18.01 17.51
N TYR A 36 2.37 -17.70 18.58
CA TYR A 36 2.88 -17.22 19.86
C TYR A 36 2.50 -18.14 21.03
N PRO A 37 3.06 -19.36 21.10
CA PRO A 37 2.65 -20.36 22.08
C PRO A 37 2.95 -19.92 23.52
N GLY A 38 1.91 -19.93 24.36
CA GLY A 38 2.02 -19.59 25.79
C GLY A 38 2.01 -18.10 26.09
N GLN A 39 1.77 -17.25 25.08
CA GLN A 39 1.51 -15.83 25.24
C GLN A 39 0.00 -15.54 25.22
N GLU A 40 -0.43 -14.51 25.94
CA GLU A 40 -1.73 -13.87 25.75
C GLU A 40 -1.50 -12.55 25.00
N GLY A 41 -2.19 -12.37 23.87
CA GLY A 41 -2.14 -11.14 23.09
C GLY A 41 -2.77 -9.98 23.83
N ARG A 42 -2.28 -8.77 23.55
CA ARG A 42 -2.80 -7.52 24.14
C ARG A 42 -3.87 -6.95 23.21
N TYR A 43 -5.14 -7.18 23.51
CA TYR A 43 -6.25 -6.71 22.68
C TYR A 43 -6.65 -5.26 23.02
N TYR A 44 -6.67 -4.40 22.00
CA TYR A 44 -7.09 -3.01 22.06
C TYR A 44 -8.31 -2.83 21.15
N GLY A 45 -9.50 -2.78 21.73
CA GLY A 45 -10.75 -2.59 20.98
C GLY A 45 -11.91 -2.27 21.91
N LEU A 46 -13.02 -1.81 21.34
CA LEU A 46 -14.22 -1.51 22.12
C LEU A 46 -14.96 -2.82 22.39
N VAL A 47 -15.06 -3.24 23.65
CA VAL A 47 -15.91 -4.38 24.03
C VAL A 47 -17.37 -3.96 23.89
N LEU A 48 -17.94 -4.22 22.71
CA LEU A 48 -19.35 -3.97 22.43
C LEU A 48 -20.16 -5.26 22.55
N PRO A 49 -21.43 -5.18 23.00
CA PRO A 49 -22.35 -6.32 22.91
C PRO A 49 -22.48 -6.79 21.46
N ALA A 50 -22.62 -8.10 21.26
CA ALA A 50 -22.76 -8.72 19.94
C ALA A 50 -23.78 -7.97 19.05
N GLY A 51 -23.39 -7.70 17.79
CA GLY A 51 -24.19 -6.98 16.81
C GLY A 51 -24.20 -5.44 16.93
N LYS A 52 -23.39 -4.84 17.82
CA LYS A 52 -23.17 -3.38 17.84
C LYS A 52 -21.76 -3.07 17.36
N LYS A 53 -21.63 -2.57 16.12
CA LYS A 53 -20.38 -1.99 15.64
C LYS A 53 -20.16 -0.63 16.30
N GLY A 54 -18.91 -0.36 16.70
CA GLY A 54 -18.51 0.94 17.26
C GLY A 54 -18.60 2.05 16.22
N LYS A 55 -18.21 3.26 16.62
CA LYS A 55 -17.90 4.30 15.62
C LYS A 55 -16.57 4.02 14.93
N ASP A 56 -15.73 3.20 15.55
CA ASP A 56 -14.42 2.84 15.04
C ASP A 56 -14.58 1.82 13.91
N PRO A 57 -13.77 1.95 12.83
CA PRO A 57 -13.88 1.08 11.67
C PRO A 57 -13.51 -0.37 11.98
N LEU A 58 -12.54 -0.58 12.87
CA LEU A 58 -12.09 -1.90 13.36
C LEU A 58 -12.80 -2.30 14.67
N ASP A 59 -12.97 -3.60 14.88
CA ASP A 59 -13.43 -4.17 16.13
C ASP A 59 -12.32 -4.19 17.19
N GLY A 60 -11.07 -4.28 16.74
CA GLY A 60 -9.89 -4.07 17.57
C GLY A 60 -8.58 -4.43 16.89
N ILE A 61 -7.49 -4.24 17.64
CA ILE A 61 -6.13 -4.57 17.25
C ILE A 61 -5.50 -5.35 18.38
N GLU A 62 -4.96 -6.52 18.08
CA GLU A 62 -4.24 -7.35 19.03
C GLU A 62 -2.73 -7.24 18.80
N VAL A 63 -1.98 -7.09 19.88
CA VAL A 63 -0.52 -6.93 19.83
C VAL A 63 0.18 -8.08 20.52
N TRP A 64 1.12 -8.68 19.79
CA TRP A 64 1.94 -9.81 20.22
C TRP A 64 3.41 -9.40 20.28
N GLU A 65 4.18 -10.10 21.12
CA GLU A 65 5.62 -9.89 21.22
C GLU A 65 6.35 -11.02 20.52
N SER A 66 7.12 -10.70 19.49
CA SER A 66 7.93 -11.68 18.78
C SER A 66 9.37 -11.65 19.27
N GLY A 67 9.84 -12.80 19.74
CA GLY A 67 11.23 -13.05 20.16
C GLY A 67 12.14 -13.60 19.06
N THR A 68 11.81 -13.40 17.78
CA THR A 68 12.66 -13.79 16.64
C THR A 68 14.04 -13.09 16.67
N GLU A 69 14.90 -13.38 15.69
CA GLU A 69 16.26 -12.79 15.60
C GLU A 69 16.26 -11.27 15.76
N VAL A 70 15.25 -10.59 15.19
CA VAL A 70 14.96 -9.18 15.47
C VAL A 70 13.71 -9.12 16.35
N PRO A 71 13.83 -8.78 17.64
CA PRO A 71 12.67 -8.61 18.52
C PRO A 71 11.75 -7.49 18.02
N HIS A 72 10.45 -7.77 17.95
CA HIS A 72 9.46 -6.84 17.42
C HIS A 72 8.07 -7.04 18.03
N TRP A 73 7.24 -6.01 17.92
CA TRP A 73 5.81 -6.06 18.15
C TRP A 73 5.10 -6.45 16.86
N HIS A 74 4.13 -7.36 16.94
CA HIS A 74 3.28 -7.76 15.82
C HIS A 74 1.84 -7.35 16.11
N TYR A 75 1.33 -6.39 15.34
CA TYR A 75 -0.02 -5.85 15.44
C TYR A 75 -0.90 -6.57 14.42
N VAL A 76 -2.08 -7.01 14.83
CA VAL A 76 -3.02 -7.75 13.98
C VAL A 76 -4.39 -7.12 14.14
N THR A 77 -5.02 -6.73 13.03
CA THR A 77 -6.34 -6.12 13.06
C THR A 77 -7.45 -7.15 13.12
N TYR A 78 -8.60 -6.70 13.60
CA TYR A 78 -9.87 -7.41 13.55
C TYR A 78 -10.93 -6.44 13.03
N GLY A 79 -11.58 -6.78 11.93
CA GLY A 79 -12.78 -6.09 11.44
C GLY A 79 -12.87 -5.90 9.93
N PHE A 80 -11.80 -6.17 9.17
CA PHE A 80 -11.85 -6.24 7.71
C PHE A 80 -12.51 -7.54 7.24
N SER A 81 -12.35 -8.61 8.02
CA SER A 81 -13.00 -9.91 7.84
C SER A 81 -14.28 -10.04 8.67
N GLU A 82 -15.05 -11.09 8.41
CA GLU A 82 -16.30 -11.38 9.11
C GLU A 82 -16.04 -12.20 10.39
N LEU A 83 -16.09 -11.52 11.54
CA LEU A 83 -15.68 -12.09 12.83
C LEU A 83 -16.76 -12.95 13.50
N ASP A 84 -18.02 -12.52 13.45
CA ASP A 84 -19.15 -13.19 14.10
C ASP A 84 -19.81 -14.18 13.12
N GLY A 85 -20.46 -13.66 12.07
CA GLY A 85 -21.12 -14.48 11.07
C GLY A 85 -20.96 -13.94 9.66
N LYS A 86 -21.43 -14.73 8.70
CA LYS A 86 -21.47 -14.35 7.29
C LYS A 86 -22.48 -13.25 7.02
N GLU A 87 -22.03 -12.13 6.48
CA GLU A 87 -22.79 -10.92 6.17
C GLU A 87 -22.68 -10.51 4.68
N CYS A 88 -21.52 -10.67 4.06
CA CYS A 88 -21.26 -10.36 2.68
C CYS A 88 -21.90 -11.41 1.77
N GLY A 89 -22.34 -10.98 0.59
CA GLY A 89 -23.04 -11.85 -0.36
C GLY A 89 -22.15 -12.88 -1.06
N ASP A 90 -20.85 -12.87 -0.81
CA ASP A 90 -19.86 -13.78 -1.39
C ASP A 90 -19.58 -14.93 -0.42
N PRO A 91 -20.05 -16.16 -0.67
CA PRO A 91 -19.85 -17.28 0.23
C PRO A 91 -18.39 -17.70 0.40
N ASP A 92 -17.51 -17.34 -0.55
CA ASP A 92 -16.13 -17.80 -0.59
C ASP A 92 -15.19 -16.86 0.19
N ASN A 93 -15.47 -15.55 0.23
CA ASN A 93 -14.58 -14.54 0.83
C ASN A 93 -15.15 -13.94 2.12
N SER A 94 -14.35 -13.90 3.19
CA SER A 94 -14.73 -13.29 4.47
C SER A 94 -14.60 -11.77 4.43
N GLY A 95 -15.71 -11.04 4.36
CA GLY A 95 -15.71 -9.57 4.37
C GLY A 95 -14.93 -8.97 3.19
N TYR A 96 -13.90 -8.17 3.49
CA TYR A 96 -12.95 -7.65 2.50
C TYR A 96 -11.92 -8.68 2.02
N GLY A 97 -11.90 -9.88 2.60
CA GLY A 97 -10.98 -10.96 2.25
C GLY A 97 -9.58 -10.81 2.86
N PHE A 98 -9.39 -9.91 3.81
CA PHE A 98 -8.11 -9.79 4.51
C PHE A 98 -8.25 -9.30 5.95
N GLU A 99 -7.18 -9.44 6.73
CA GLU A 99 -6.87 -8.64 7.92
C GLU A 99 -5.47 -8.02 7.73
N LEU A 100 -5.21 -6.86 8.34
CA LEU A 100 -3.90 -6.23 8.27
C LEU A 100 -3.01 -6.72 9.42
N THR A 101 -1.73 -6.90 9.10
CA THR A 101 -0.67 -7.07 10.09
C THR A 101 0.37 -5.97 9.96
N PHE A 102 1.06 -5.67 11.05
CA PHE A 102 2.16 -4.70 11.06
C PHE A 102 3.22 -5.13 12.06
N ARG A 103 4.50 -5.02 11.68
CA ARG A 103 5.62 -5.36 12.57
C ARG A 103 6.48 -4.16 12.87
N LEU A 104 6.69 -3.90 14.15
CA LEU A 104 7.49 -2.78 14.65
C LEU A 104 8.64 -3.28 15.52
N LYS A 105 9.88 -2.93 15.16
CA LYS A 105 11.06 -3.24 15.95
C LYS A 105 10.88 -2.82 17.43
N LYS A 106 11.14 -3.74 18.35
CA LYS A 106 10.95 -3.51 19.79
C LYS A 106 12.02 -2.54 20.31
N GLN A 107 11.58 -1.48 21.00
CA GLN A 107 12.47 -0.49 21.65
C GLN A 107 12.23 -0.37 23.18
N GLY A 108 11.16 -0.96 23.69
CA GLY A 108 10.77 -0.94 25.11
C GLY A 108 9.84 -2.09 25.45
N GLU A 109 9.43 -2.20 26.71
CA GLU A 109 8.60 -3.33 27.20
C GLU A 109 7.09 -3.18 26.90
N GLU A 110 6.67 -1.98 26.49
CA GLU A 110 5.30 -1.69 26.10
C GLU A 110 5.22 -1.40 24.60
N PRO A 111 4.19 -1.91 23.90
CA PRO A 111 3.99 -1.63 22.49
C PRO A 111 3.60 -0.15 22.28
N PRO A 112 4.25 0.57 21.36
CA PRO A 112 3.80 1.89 20.93
C PRO A 112 2.37 1.85 20.39
N THR A 113 1.59 2.91 20.62
CA THR A 113 0.19 3.02 20.18
C THR A 113 0.02 3.65 18.80
N TRP A 114 1.02 4.38 18.30
CA TRP A 114 0.93 5.05 17.00
C TRP A 114 0.58 4.11 15.83
N PRO A 115 1.03 2.82 15.77
CA PRO A 115 0.63 1.92 14.70
C PRO A 115 -0.87 1.61 14.73
N MET A 116 -1.48 1.61 15.91
CA MET A 116 -2.93 1.40 16.04
C MET A 116 -3.69 2.56 15.37
N GLY A 117 -3.32 3.80 15.69
CA GLY A 117 -3.92 4.97 15.05
C GLY A 117 -3.69 5.01 13.53
N MET A 118 -2.52 4.54 13.07
CA MET A 118 -2.25 4.38 11.64
C MET A 118 -3.19 3.35 10.99
N LEU A 119 -3.30 2.14 11.55
CA LEU A 119 -4.15 1.06 11.04
C LEU A 119 -5.64 1.45 11.04
N GLU A 120 -6.12 2.15 12.07
CA GLU A 120 -7.48 2.67 12.15
C GLU A 120 -7.79 3.69 11.03
N ARG A 121 -6.84 4.55 10.67
CA ARG A 121 -7.01 5.48 9.53
C ARG A 121 -7.09 4.73 8.20
N ILE A 122 -6.27 3.70 8.02
CA ILE A 122 -6.31 2.84 6.83
C ILE A 122 -7.66 2.13 6.75
N ALA A 123 -8.13 1.57 7.86
CA ALA A 123 -9.46 0.96 7.93
C ALA A 123 -10.56 1.96 7.55
N GLY A 124 -10.53 3.17 8.13
CA GLY A 124 -11.46 4.25 7.78
C GLY A 124 -11.50 4.56 6.28
N TYR A 125 -10.34 4.57 5.59
CA TYR A 125 -10.28 4.72 4.14
C TYR A 125 -10.95 3.58 3.38
N VAL A 126 -10.64 2.33 3.74
CA VAL A 126 -11.18 1.13 3.08
C VAL A 126 -12.71 1.08 3.24
N PHE A 127 -13.24 1.32 4.44
CA PHE A 127 -14.68 1.32 4.67
C PHE A 127 -15.40 2.51 4.01
N ALA A 128 -14.75 3.67 3.92
CA ALA A 128 -15.35 4.85 3.28
C ALA A 128 -15.41 4.73 1.74
N THR A 129 -14.41 4.08 1.13
CA THR A 129 -14.27 4.02 -0.33
C THR A 129 -14.71 2.68 -0.93
N GLY A 130 -14.71 1.61 -0.14
CA GLY A 130 -14.90 0.23 -0.61
C GLY A 130 -13.65 -0.38 -1.27
N ASN A 131 -12.53 0.36 -1.35
CA ASN A 131 -11.31 -0.10 -2.00
C ASN A 131 -10.44 -0.89 -1.01
N GLY A 132 -10.42 -2.22 -1.14
CA GLY A 132 -9.53 -3.10 -0.39
C GLY A 132 -8.10 -3.14 -0.91
N PHE A 133 -7.23 -3.85 -0.21
CA PHE A 133 -5.83 -4.07 -0.59
C PHE A 133 -5.57 -5.51 -1.02
N SER A 134 -4.45 -5.72 -1.71
CA SER A 134 -3.91 -7.03 -2.09
C SER A 134 -2.39 -6.95 -2.04
N ALA A 135 -1.71 -8.10 -2.12
CA ALA A 135 -0.25 -8.14 -2.21
C ALA A 135 0.25 -7.29 -3.39
N GLY A 136 1.31 -6.53 -3.17
CA GLY A 136 1.87 -5.57 -4.13
C GLY A 136 1.17 -4.21 -4.18
N HIS A 137 0.03 -4.02 -3.51
CA HIS A 137 -0.57 -2.70 -3.37
C HIS A 137 0.25 -1.81 -2.43
N TYR A 138 0.00 -0.50 -2.49
CA TYR A 138 0.61 0.48 -1.62
C TYR A 138 -0.36 1.62 -1.29
N VAL A 139 -0.03 2.41 -0.28
CA VAL A 139 -0.76 3.62 0.10
C VAL A 139 0.20 4.67 0.63
N ASP A 140 0.12 5.90 0.13
CA ASP A 140 0.79 7.06 0.72
C ASP A 140 -0.03 7.56 1.92
N CYS A 141 0.58 7.60 3.09
CA CYS A 141 -0.09 8.04 4.32
C CYS A 141 -0.09 9.58 4.47
N GLY A 142 0.45 10.32 3.48
CA GLY A 142 0.35 11.77 3.41
C GLY A 142 1.25 12.52 4.40
N GLY A 143 2.25 11.84 4.97
CA GLY A 143 3.18 12.40 5.94
C GLY A 143 3.99 11.31 6.65
N PRO A 144 4.87 11.68 7.60
CA PRO A 144 5.59 10.72 8.42
C PRO A 144 4.65 9.76 9.14
N LEU A 145 5.02 8.48 9.24
CA LEU A 145 4.18 7.47 9.89
C LEU A 145 4.15 7.59 11.41
N THR A 146 5.24 8.04 12.04
CA THR A 146 5.32 8.20 13.49
C THR A 146 4.68 9.52 13.95
N GLU A 147 4.10 9.52 15.15
CA GLU A 147 3.43 10.70 15.73
C GLU A 147 4.38 11.89 15.98
N ASP A 148 5.65 11.61 16.28
CA ASP A 148 6.66 12.64 16.51
C ASP A 148 7.17 13.28 15.20
N GLY A 149 6.85 12.70 14.04
CA GLY A 149 7.31 13.16 12.74
C GLY A 149 8.79 12.85 12.44
N GLU A 150 9.51 12.19 13.35
CA GLU A 150 10.94 11.92 13.26
C GLU A 150 11.20 10.60 12.50
N THR A 151 10.62 10.46 11.31
CA THR A 151 10.85 9.31 10.42
C THR A 151 10.82 9.70 8.95
N LYS A 152 11.53 8.93 8.12
CA LYS A 152 11.46 9.05 6.65
C LYS A 152 10.38 8.18 6.04
N LEU A 153 9.82 7.26 6.84
CA LEU A 153 8.75 6.37 6.44
C LEU A 153 7.46 7.17 6.29
N ARG A 154 6.78 7.03 5.16
CA ARG A 154 5.57 7.80 4.85
C ARG A 154 4.47 7.03 4.14
N ALA A 155 4.78 5.84 3.66
CA ALA A 155 3.86 5.01 2.91
C ALA A 155 3.90 3.57 3.43
N LEU A 156 2.88 2.80 3.09
CA LEU A 156 2.80 1.37 3.37
C LEU A 156 2.73 0.63 2.03
N ALA A 157 3.43 -0.50 1.94
CA ALA A 157 3.29 -1.46 0.87
C ALA A 157 2.86 -2.81 1.46
N PHE A 158 1.96 -3.50 0.77
CA PHE A 158 1.30 -4.68 1.30
C PHE A 158 1.85 -5.95 0.67
N ARG A 159 2.05 -6.96 1.48
CA ARG A 159 2.33 -8.34 1.05
C ARG A 159 1.56 -9.33 1.89
N THR A 160 1.44 -10.57 1.45
CA THR A 160 0.97 -11.65 2.31
C THR A 160 1.93 -11.81 3.50
N ASP A 161 1.39 -11.85 4.72
CA ASP A 161 2.18 -12.01 5.93
C ASP A 161 2.98 -13.33 5.85
N PRO A 162 4.31 -13.30 6.02
CA PRO A 162 5.16 -14.47 5.79
C PRO A 162 4.95 -15.59 6.81
N GLU A 163 4.37 -15.29 7.97
CA GLU A 163 4.15 -16.27 9.05
C GLU A 163 2.68 -16.71 9.15
N LEU A 164 1.74 -15.81 8.88
CA LEU A 164 0.30 -16.10 8.98
C LEU A 164 -0.33 -16.52 7.65
N GLY A 165 0.19 -16.03 6.52
CA GLY A 165 -0.27 -16.44 5.19
C GLY A 165 -1.74 -16.15 4.93
N GLU A 166 -2.44 -17.15 4.43
CA GLU A 166 -3.87 -17.13 4.13
C GLU A 166 -4.57 -18.25 4.89
N MET A 167 -5.84 -18.08 5.21
CA MET A 167 -6.60 -19.10 5.91
C MET A 167 -8.09 -19.08 5.60
N ASP A 168 -8.71 -20.25 5.75
CA ASP A 168 -10.16 -20.38 5.75
C ASP A 168 -10.71 -20.21 7.16
N THR A 169 -11.80 -19.46 7.26
CA THR A 169 -12.62 -19.35 8.47
C THR A 169 -14.01 -19.93 8.20
N PRO A 170 -14.83 -20.18 9.23
CA PRO A 170 -16.23 -20.54 9.03
C PRO A 170 -17.05 -19.52 8.23
N ASN A 171 -16.57 -18.27 8.12
CA ASN A 171 -17.24 -17.18 7.40
C ASN A 171 -16.64 -16.91 6.00
N GLY A 172 -15.66 -17.71 5.57
CA GLY A 172 -15.00 -17.59 4.26
C GLY A 172 -13.49 -17.43 4.38
N HIS A 173 -12.85 -17.25 3.24
CA HIS A 173 -11.41 -17.12 3.07
C HIS A 173 -10.92 -15.71 3.40
N LEU A 174 -9.73 -15.60 4.00
CA LEU A 174 -9.02 -14.33 4.16
C LEU A 174 -7.51 -14.51 4.05
N ALA A 175 -6.82 -13.43 3.67
CA ALA A 175 -5.37 -13.29 3.72
C ALA A 175 -4.95 -12.36 4.87
N PHE A 176 -3.83 -12.65 5.54
CA PHE A 176 -3.17 -11.64 6.37
C PHE A 176 -2.26 -10.80 5.46
N LEU A 177 -2.53 -9.50 5.38
CA LEU A 177 -1.72 -8.56 4.61
C LEU A 177 -0.83 -7.75 5.54
N GLU A 178 0.47 -8.04 5.50
CA GLU A 178 1.48 -7.28 6.19
C GLU A 178 1.69 -5.91 5.53
N ALA A 179 1.44 -4.86 6.30
CA ALA A 179 1.77 -3.48 5.96
C ALA A 179 3.25 -3.22 6.26
N VAL A 180 4.08 -3.17 5.22
CA VAL A 180 5.50 -2.83 5.32
C VAL A 180 5.67 -1.32 5.16
N ALA A 181 6.24 -0.66 6.17
CA ALA A 181 6.51 0.77 6.09
C ALA A 181 7.69 1.09 5.17
N ILE A 182 7.47 2.02 4.23
CA ILE A 182 8.42 2.44 3.21
C ILE A 182 8.59 3.96 3.12
N THR A 183 9.73 4.41 2.63
CA THR A 183 10.02 5.83 2.33
C THR A 183 9.37 6.25 1.02
N GLY A 184 9.36 7.56 0.73
CA GLY A 184 8.78 8.08 -0.51
C GLY A 184 9.48 7.58 -1.76
N ASP A 185 10.82 7.59 -1.77
CA ASP A 185 11.62 7.12 -2.89
C ASP A 185 11.55 5.59 -3.09
N GLU A 186 11.30 4.83 -2.01
CA GLU A 186 10.99 3.40 -2.10
C GLU A 186 9.61 3.17 -2.74
N MET A 187 8.61 3.99 -2.40
CA MET A 187 7.28 3.93 -3.03
C MET A 187 7.38 4.25 -4.53
N ASP A 188 8.15 5.26 -4.91
CA ASP A 188 8.42 5.59 -6.31
C ASP A 188 9.10 4.42 -7.05
N ALA A 189 10.11 3.81 -6.43
CA ALA A 189 10.79 2.64 -6.97
C ALA A 189 9.85 1.42 -7.12
N LEU A 190 8.96 1.21 -6.15
CA LEU A 190 7.93 0.18 -6.16
C LEU A 190 6.97 0.39 -7.34
N MET A 191 6.47 1.61 -7.53
CA MET A 191 5.58 1.98 -8.63
C MET A 191 6.24 1.80 -10.00
N VAL A 192 7.55 2.09 -10.11
CA VAL A 192 8.28 1.89 -11.36
C VAL A 192 8.43 0.41 -11.72
N TRP A 193 8.62 -0.48 -10.74
CA TRP A 193 8.85 -1.90 -11.00
C TRP A 193 7.58 -2.74 -10.85
N ASN A 194 7.39 -3.30 -9.67
CA ASN A 194 6.29 -4.16 -9.27
C ASN A 194 6.29 -4.27 -7.75
N GLY A 195 5.12 -4.13 -7.14
CA GLY A 195 4.93 -4.18 -5.69
C GLY A 195 5.50 -5.42 -5.01
N GLU A 196 5.08 -6.59 -5.48
CA GLU A 196 5.47 -7.87 -4.91
C GLU A 196 6.97 -8.10 -5.07
N LYS A 197 7.50 -7.94 -6.28
CA LYS A 197 8.94 -8.14 -6.53
C LYS A 197 9.83 -7.16 -5.77
N PHE A 198 9.38 -5.91 -5.60
CA PHE A 198 10.08 -4.94 -4.77
C PHE A 198 10.16 -5.43 -3.32
N LEU A 199 9.05 -5.90 -2.75
CA LEU A 199 9.00 -6.41 -1.39
C LEU A 199 9.77 -7.74 -1.23
N GLU A 200 9.77 -8.60 -2.24
CA GLU A 200 10.61 -9.81 -2.27
C GLU A 200 12.11 -9.45 -2.20
N GLN A 201 12.56 -8.44 -2.96
CA GLN A 201 13.94 -7.96 -2.87
C GLN A 201 14.23 -7.27 -1.52
N ALA A 202 13.23 -6.60 -0.95
CA ALA A 202 13.38 -5.88 0.31
C ALA A 202 13.58 -6.82 1.50
N GLU A 203 13.10 -8.07 1.44
CA GLU A 203 13.22 -9.07 2.52
C GLU A 203 14.66 -9.28 3.01
N ALA A 204 15.66 -9.19 2.12
CA ALA A 204 17.07 -9.32 2.50
C ALA A 204 17.58 -8.18 3.40
N PHE A 205 16.87 -7.05 3.45
CA PHE A 205 17.22 -5.85 4.20
C PHE A 205 16.20 -5.53 5.30
N LEU A 206 14.95 -5.97 5.12
CA LEU A 206 13.82 -5.85 6.04
C LEU A 206 13.29 -7.26 6.32
N PRO A 207 14.01 -8.08 7.11
CA PRO A 207 13.56 -9.45 7.41
C PRO A 207 12.20 -9.43 8.08
N LEU A 208 11.29 -10.28 7.60
CA LEU A 208 9.88 -10.29 8.00
C LEU A 208 9.19 -8.93 7.84
N GLY A 209 9.65 -8.03 6.97
CA GLY A 209 9.02 -6.71 6.82
C GLY A 209 9.08 -5.82 8.10
N ILE A 210 9.92 -6.17 9.08
CA ILE A 210 9.97 -5.47 10.37
C ILE A 210 10.34 -4.00 10.17
N THR A 211 9.45 -3.13 10.63
CA THR A 211 9.65 -1.69 10.54
C THR A 211 10.60 -1.20 11.63
N ASP A 212 11.69 -0.56 11.23
CA ASP A 212 12.52 0.27 12.09
C ASP A 212 12.25 1.75 11.76
N PRO A 213 11.58 2.53 12.63
CA PRO A 213 11.23 3.93 12.34
C PRO A 213 12.43 4.82 12.03
N GLY A 214 13.62 4.48 12.54
CA GLY A 214 14.85 5.24 12.35
C GLY A 214 15.63 4.90 11.09
N ARG A 215 15.16 3.95 10.26
CA ARG A 215 15.90 3.53 9.06
C ARG A 215 15.90 4.61 7.97
N ASP A 216 16.96 4.59 7.16
CA ASP A 216 16.98 5.34 5.89
C ASP A 216 16.41 4.47 4.75
N SER A 217 16.29 5.09 3.58
CA SER A 217 15.82 4.43 2.36
C SER A 217 16.75 3.28 1.91
N LEU A 218 16.15 2.15 1.54
CA LEU A 218 16.78 1.02 0.85
C LEU A 218 17.37 1.43 -0.49
N MET A 219 16.81 2.44 -1.16
CA MET A 219 17.33 2.95 -2.44
C MET A 219 18.71 3.60 -2.30
N LYS A 220 19.14 3.92 -1.07
CA LYS A 220 20.51 4.39 -0.78
C LYS A 220 21.51 3.24 -0.61
N ILE A 221 21.03 2.01 -0.49
CA ILE A 221 21.88 0.83 -0.38
C ILE A 221 22.26 0.39 -1.80
N PRO A 222 23.55 0.46 -2.20
CA PRO A 222 23.94 0.22 -3.59
C PRO A 222 23.53 -1.15 -4.12
N SER A 223 23.63 -2.20 -3.30
CA SER A 223 23.23 -3.55 -3.69
C SER A 223 21.73 -3.69 -3.93
N PHE A 224 20.89 -3.05 -3.11
CA PHE A 224 19.44 -3.03 -3.30
C PHE A 224 19.08 -2.25 -4.58
N CYS A 225 19.64 -1.05 -4.74
CA CYS A 225 19.38 -0.22 -5.91
C CYS A 225 19.79 -0.92 -7.21
N SER A 226 20.96 -1.56 -7.26
CA SER A 226 21.39 -2.34 -8.44
C SER A 226 20.50 -3.55 -8.71
N ALA A 227 20.02 -4.25 -7.67
CA ALA A 227 19.10 -5.37 -7.83
C ALA A 227 17.74 -4.90 -8.39
N TRP A 228 17.23 -3.79 -7.86
CA TRP A 228 16.01 -3.14 -8.36
C TRP A 228 16.16 -2.70 -9.83
N GLU A 229 17.26 -2.04 -10.20
CA GLU A 229 17.52 -1.63 -11.58
C GLU A 229 17.55 -2.83 -12.54
N ALA A 230 18.24 -3.90 -12.15
CA ALA A 230 18.29 -5.13 -12.93
C ALA A 230 16.90 -5.79 -13.06
N GLY A 231 16.11 -5.77 -11.99
CA GLY A 231 14.74 -6.27 -11.97
C GLY A 231 13.82 -5.49 -12.92
N VAL A 232 13.86 -4.15 -12.87
CA VAL A 232 13.11 -3.28 -13.78
C VAL A 232 13.50 -3.55 -15.23
N GLU A 233 14.80 -3.64 -15.52
CA GLU A 233 15.28 -3.90 -16.88
C GLU A 233 14.84 -5.27 -17.39
N ALA A 234 14.85 -6.30 -16.54
CA ALA A 234 14.43 -7.64 -16.93
C ALA A 234 12.91 -7.71 -17.17
N ASP A 235 12.12 -7.24 -16.20
CA ASP A 235 10.68 -7.50 -16.11
C ASP A 235 9.80 -6.43 -16.76
N GLY A 236 10.31 -5.20 -16.83
CA GLY A 236 9.51 -3.99 -17.04
C GLY A 236 8.66 -3.62 -15.83
N SER A 237 7.68 -2.75 -16.07
CA SER A 237 6.78 -2.24 -15.03
C SER A 237 5.41 -2.93 -15.05
N SER A 238 4.84 -3.25 -13.89
CA SER A 238 3.44 -3.66 -13.76
C SER A 238 2.45 -2.51 -13.74
N THR A 239 2.91 -1.29 -13.47
CA THR A 239 2.05 -0.10 -13.36
C THR A 239 1.52 0.31 -14.73
N SER A 240 0.24 0.05 -14.97
CA SER A 240 -0.44 0.44 -16.22
C SER A 240 -1.01 1.84 -16.17
N PHE A 241 -1.38 2.32 -14.99
CA PHE A 241 -2.03 3.60 -14.79
C PHE A 241 -1.27 4.42 -13.76
N LEU A 242 -1.00 5.68 -14.07
CA LEU A 242 -0.31 6.63 -13.19
C LEU A 242 -1.10 7.92 -13.12
N TYR A 243 -1.32 8.42 -11.92
CA TYR A 243 -1.72 9.81 -11.77
C TYR A 243 -0.46 10.69 -11.64
N MET A 244 -0.35 11.73 -12.44
CA MET A 244 0.75 12.69 -12.40
C MET A 244 0.21 14.12 -12.37
N ASP A 245 0.49 14.82 -11.27
CA ASP A 245 0.15 16.23 -11.16
C ASP A 245 0.83 17.05 -12.25
N GLU A 246 0.06 17.96 -12.84
CA GLU A 246 0.54 18.93 -13.84
C GLU A 246 1.15 18.32 -15.10
N LEU A 247 0.59 17.20 -15.57
CA LEU A 247 0.74 16.79 -16.96
C LEU A 247 -0.34 17.43 -17.83
N ARG A 248 0.05 17.98 -18.99
CA ARG A 248 -0.88 18.46 -20.03
C ARG A 248 -0.48 17.87 -21.36
N ALA A 249 -1.48 17.52 -22.16
CA ALA A 249 -1.29 17.13 -23.54
C ALA A 249 -2.23 17.92 -24.44
N GLY A 250 -1.73 18.33 -25.60
CA GLY A 250 -2.50 19.11 -26.57
C GLY A 250 -1.87 19.05 -27.96
N LEU A 251 -2.45 19.80 -28.88
CA LEU A 251 -1.92 19.99 -30.23
C LEU A 251 -1.51 21.45 -30.40
N ASP A 252 -0.32 21.67 -30.96
CA ASP A 252 0.14 22.94 -31.50
C ASP A 252 0.31 22.79 -33.02
N GLY A 253 -0.73 23.16 -33.77
CA GLY A 253 -0.82 22.87 -35.19
C GLY A 253 -0.95 21.37 -35.46
N GLU A 254 -0.01 20.82 -36.24
CA GLU A 254 0.08 19.38 -36.52
C GLU A 254 0.97 18.62 -35.53
N ASN A 255 1.70 19.32 -34.66
CA ASN A 255 2.55 18.69 -33.65
C ASN A 255 1.83 18.56 -32.31
N GLY A 256 2.10 17.47 -31.62
CA GLY A 256 1.76 17.30 -30.22
C GLY A 256 2.52 18.25 -29.31
N LEU A 257 1.90 18.62 -28.20
CA LEU A 257 2.55 19.29 -27.08
C LEU A 257 2.31 18.45 -25.82
N LEU A 258 3.40 18.04 -25.16
CA LEU A 258 3.38 17.40 -23.85
C LEU A 258 4.10 18.30 -22.86
N THR A 259 3.39 18.74 -21.83
CA THR A 259 3.94 19.60 -20.78
C THR A 259 3.90 18.86 -19.45
N LEU A 260 4.99 18.90 -18.69
CA LEU A 260 5.08 18.29 -17.37
C LEU A 260 6.12 19.00 -16.49
N LYS A 261 6.07 18.74 -15.18
CA LYS A 261 7.09 19.23 -14.25
C LYS A 261 8.45 18.61 -14.50
N ALA A 262 9.49 19.45 -14.49
CA ALA A 262 10.86 19.02 -14.74
C ALA A 262 11.32 17.93 -13.75
N GLU A 263 10.97 18.08 -12.47
CA GLU A 263 11.35 17.16 -11.40
C GLU A 263 10.83 15.72 -11.60
N ARG A 264 9.70 15.54 -12.31
CA ARG A 264 9.11 14.23 -12.58
C ARG A 264 9.71 13.55 -13.83
N GLY A 265 10.47 14.28 -14.63
CA GLY A 265 11.03 13.80 -15.91
C GLY A 265 11.81 12.48 -15.80
N PRO A 266 12.82 12.36 -14.92
CA PRO A 266 13.61 11.13 -14.80
C PRO A 266 12.79 9.89 -14.40
N GLU A 267 11.85 10.04 -13.45
CA GLU A 267 10.96 8.97 -13.01
C GLU A 267 10.01 8.55 -14.13
N PHE A 268 9.40 9.53 -14.81
CA PHE A 268 8.50 9.28 -15.91
C PHE A 268 9.19 8.60 -17.10
N ALA A 269 10.43 9.00 -17.40
CA ALA A 269 11.26 8.35 -18.42
C ALA A 269 11.52 6.87 -18.10
N ARG A 270 11.77 6.54 -16.82
CA ARG A 270 11.94 5.15 -16.37
C ARG A 270 10.66 4.35 -16.56
N MET A 271 9.50 4.89 -16.18
CA MET A 271 8.21 4.21 -16.37
C MET A 271 7.89 3.97 -17.85
N LEU A 272 8.07 4.97 -18.71
CA LEU A 272 7.89 4.83 -20.15
C LEU A 272 8.77 3.71 -20.72
N ARG A 273 10.06 3.70 -20.37
CA ARG A 273 11.00 2.65 -20.80
C ARG A 273 10.59 1.27 -20.31
N ALA A 274 10.23 1.14 -19.03
CA ALA A 274 9.85 -0.12 -18.41
C ALA A 274 8.51 -0.67 -18.95
N ARG A 275 7.66 0.17 -19.54
CA ARG A 275 6.38 -0.23 -20.15
C ARG A 275 6.50 -0.40 -21.66
N LEU A 276 6.73 0.70 -22.38
CA LEU A 276 6.73 0.72 -23.84
C LEU A 276 7.89 -0.10 -24.41
N GLY A 277 9.05 -0.11 -23.75
CA GLY A 277 10.19 -0.96 -24.12
C GLY A 277 9.90 -2.46 -23.99
N LYS A 278 8.83 -2.85 -23.29
CA LYS A 278 8.31 -4.23 -23.20
C LYS A 278 7.04 -4.43 -24.03
N GLY A 279 6.70 -3.50 -24.91
CA GLY A 279 5.50 -3.58 -25.74
C GLY A 279 4.19 -3.41 -24.96
N ARG A 280 4.22 -2.76 -23.79
CA ARG A 280 3.04 -2.53 -22.94
C ARG A 280 2.66 -1.05 -22.91
N PRO A 281 1.37 -0.70 -22.95
CA PRO A 281 0.93 0.70 -22.86
C PRO A 281 1.11 1.27 -21.44
N LEU A 282 1.23 2.59 -21.34
CA LEU A 282 1.16 3.33 -20.08
C LEU A 282 0.08 4.41 -20.19
N TYR A 283 -0.82 4.45 -19.23
CA TYR A 283 -1.90 5.43 -19.14
C TYR A 283 -1.58 6.41 -18.03
N VAL A 284 -1.65 7.70 -18.33
CA VAL A 284 -1.35 8.77 -17.38
C VAL A 284 -2.54 9.72 -17.30
N GLU A 285 -3.01 9.96 -16.08
CA GLU A 285 -4.06 10.94 -15.81
C GLU A 285 -3.49 12.10 -14.98
N SER A 286 -3.99 13.29 -15.25
CA SER A 286 -3.79 14.48 -14.43
C SER A 286 -5.13 15.20 -14.26
N ARG A 287 -5.14 16.31 -13.52
CA ARG A 287 -6.32 17.19 -13.45
C ARG A 287 -6.73 17.76 -14.81
N ASP A 288 -5.76 17.91 -15.72
CA ASP A 288 -5.91 18.66 -16.97
C ASP A 288 -5.96 17.76 -18.22
N ALA A 289 -5.48 16.51 -18.14
CA ALA A 289 -5.36 15.64 -19.31
C ALA A 289 -5.38 14.14 -18.97
N VAL A 290 -5.84 13.34 -19.93
CA VAL A 290 -5.68 11.88 -19.95
C VAL A 290 -4.85 11.51 -21.17
N VAL A 291 -3.75 10.79 -20.96
CA VAL A 291 -2.78 10.46 -22.00
C VAL A 291 -2.48 8.97 -22.03
N SER A 292 -2.58 8.37 -23.22
CA SER A 292 -2.21 6.99 -23.48
C SER A 292 -0.90 6.95 -24.26
N PHE A 293 0.14 6.36 -23.67
CA PHE A 293 1.42 6.10 -24.33
C PHE A 293 1.41 4.66 -24.82
N LEU A 294 1.43 4.49 -26.15
CA LEU A 294 1.26 3.21 -26.82
C LEU A 294 2.56 2.86 -27.58
N PRO A 295 3.07 1.63 -27.48
CA PRO A 295 4.12 1.17 -28.38
C PRO A 295 3.57 1.00 -29.80
N GLY A 296 4.35 1.32 -30.83
CA GLY A 296 3.96 1.08 -32.22
C GLY A 296 5.11 1.25 -33.21
N GLU A 297 4.87 1.01 -34.50
CA GLU A 297 5.90 1.11 -35.54
C GLU A 297 6.05 2.54 -36.10
N GLU A 298 4.95 3.30 -36.14
CA GLU A 298 4.91 4.66 -36.69
C GLU A 298 4.56 5.67 -35.60
N ALA A 299 5.31 6.76 -35.57
CA ALA A 299 5.09 7.85 -34.64
C ALA A 299 3.81 8.61 -34.97
N GLN A 300 2.85 8.63 -34.05
CA GLN A 300 1.56 9.29 -34.24
C GLN A 300 1.09 9.91 -32.93
N MET A 301 0.39 11.05 -33.03
CA MET A 301 -0.35 11.63 -31.92
C MET A 301 -1.75 12.00 -32.37
N GLU A 302 -2.74 11.53 -31.63
CA GLU A 302 -4.14 11.80 -31.88
C GLU A 302 -4.83 12.25 -30.59
N ILE A 303 -5.84 13.12 -30.71
CA ILE A 303 -6.71 13.46 -29.59
C ILE A 303 -8.13 13.10 -29.99
N GLN A 304 -8.72 12.14 -29.27
CA GLN A 304 -10.09 11.68 -29.48
C GLN A 304 -10.83 11.66 -28.14
N ASP A 305 -12.03 12.25 -28.10
CA ASP A 305 -12.88 12.31 -26.90
C ASP A 305 -12.15 12.85 -25.63
N GLY A 306 -11.22 13.79 -25.83
CA GLY A 306 -10.44 14.40 -24.74
C GLY A 306 -9.25 13.56 -24.24
N VAL A 307 -8.98 12.41 -24.85
CA VAL A 307 -7.83 11.57 -24.56
C VAL A 307 -6.76 11.76 -25.63
N ALA A 308 -5.54 12.10 -25.21
CA ALA A 308 -4.38 12.13 -26.11
C ALA A 308 -3.76 10.73 -26.20
N ALA A 309 -3.67 10.17 -27.40
CA ALA A 309 -2.99 8.91 -27.67
C ALA A 309 -1.69 9.18 -28.43
N LEU A 310 -0.56 8.77 -27.85
CA LEU A 310 0.77 8.86 -28.47
C LEU A 310 1.26 7.46 -28.80
N THR A 311 1.35 7.14 -30.09
CA THR A 311 2.00 5.93 -30.58
C THR A 311 3.48 6.21 -30.78
N ILE A 312 4.33 5.46 -30.09
CA ILE A 312 5.76 5.74 -29.95
C ILE A 312 6.58 4.55 -30.45
N PRO A 313 7.37 4.71 -31.53
CA PRO A 313 8.36 3.72 -31.95
C PRO A 313 9.59 3.73 -31.05
N GLU A 314 10.40 2.67 -31.13
CA GLU A 314 11.58 2.45 -30.28
C GLU A 314 12.53 3.65 -30.28
N ALA A 315 12.87 4.18 -31.46
CA ALA A 315 13.73 5.37 -31.57
C ALA A 315 13.09 6.63 -30.93
N GLY A 316 11.76 6.77 -31.02
CA GLY A 316 11.01 7.84 -30.38
C GLY A 316 10.97 7.71 -28.85
N LEU A 317 10.87 6.48 -28.35
CA LEU A 317 10.94 6.19 -26.93
C LEU A 317 12.31 6.54 -26.36
N GLU A 318 13.39 6.15 -27.03
CA GLU A 318 14.76 6.49 -26.62
C GLU A 318 14.98 8.00 -26.55
N GLU A 319 14.52 8.73 -27.57
CA GLU A 319 14.63 10.19 -27.64
C GLU A 319 13.82 10.87 -26.53
N LEU A 320 12.55 10.48 -26.36
CA LEU A 320 11.66 11.02 -25.33
C LEU A 320 12.25 10.79 -23.93
N CYS A 321 12.66 9.55 -23.61
CA CYS A 321 13.26 9.22 -22.32
C CYS A 321 14.52 10.06 -22.05
N ARG A 322 15.37 10.29 -23.06
CA ARG A 322 16.57 11.13 -22.93
C ARG A 322 16.19 12.57 -22.62
N VAL A 323 15.25 13.17 -23.36
CA VAL A 323 14.79 14.55 -23.14
C VAL A 323 14.21 14.73 -21.75
N LEU A 324 13.41 13.78 -21.30
CA LEU A 324 12.80 13.77 -19.96
C LEU A 324 13.85 13.65 -18.84
N THR A 325 14.86 12.80 -19.03
CA THR A 325 15.94 12.60 -18.05
C THR A 325 16.88 13.80 -17.99
N GLU A 326 17.16 14.44 -19.12
CA GLU A 326 17.97 15.66 -19.19
C GLU A 326 17.21 16.93 -18.76
N GLN A 327 15.90 16.84 -18.52
CA GLN A 327 15.04 17.93 -18.06
C GLN A 327 15.15 19.21 -18.91
N ARG A 328 15.24 19.06 -20.23
CA ARG A 328 15.33 20.21 -21.15
C ARG A 328 14.03 21.01 -21.13
N ARG A 329 14.14 22.33 -20.98
CA ARG A 329 12.97 23.24 -20.85
C ARG A 329 11.94 23.10 -21.97
N SER A 330 12.41 23.02 -23.22
CA SER A 330 11.56 22.79 -24.39
C SER A 330 12.38 22.04 -25.42
N SER A 331 11.82 21.00 -26.01
CA SER A 331 12.48 20.17 -27.01
C SER A 331 11.46 19.61 -27.99
N GLN A 332 11.57 20.01 -29.25
CA GLN A 332 10.89 19.35 -30.35
C GLN A 332 11.63 18.04 -30.65
N LEU A 333 10.90 16.94 -30.68
CA LEU A 333 11.47 15.62 -30.95
C LEU A 333 11.60 15.40 -32.46
N GLU A 334 12.66 14.71 -32.86
CA GLU A 334 12.92 14.38 -34.27
C GLU A 334 12.20 13.10 -34.68
N GLN A 335 12.02 12.17 -33.75
CA GLN A 335 11.43 10.84 -33.98
C GLN A 335 9.94 10.78 -33.64
N LEU A 336 9.39 11.85 -33.06
CA LEU A 336 7.98 11.95 -32.68
C LEU A 336 7.43 13.31 -33.14
N PRO A 337 6.17 13.39 -33.62
CA PRO A 337 5.49 14.66 -33.88
C PRO A 337 5.08 15.29 -32.54
N LEU A 338 6.04 15.58 -31.68
CA LEU A 338 5.83 15.98 -30.28
C LEU A 338 6.87 17.02 -29.86
N THR A 339 6.39 18.09 -29.24
CA THR A 339 7.21 19.01 -28.44
C THR A 339 7.01 18.68 -26.97
N VAL A 340 8.11 18.51 -26.23
CA VAL A 340 8.09 18.32 -24.79
C VAL A 340 8.50 19.61 -24.10
N GLU A 341 7.67 20.10 -23.19
CA GLU A 341 7.94 21.27 -22.36
C GLU A 341 8.04 20.89 -20.88
N MET A 342 9.18 21.21 -20.28
CA MET A 342 9.46 20.93 -18.88
C MET A 342 9.29 22.20 -18.06
N ILE A 343 8.24 22.26 -17.24
CA ILE A 343 7.98 23.39 -16.34
C ILE A 343 8.89 23.26 -15.11
N PRO A 344 9.73 24.26 -14.80
CA PRO A 344 10.46 24.27 -13.54
C PRO A 344 9.48 24.46 -12.38
N SER A 345 9.68 23.75 -11.28
CA SER A 345 8.87 23.93 -10.07
C SER A 345 8.94 25.40 -9.64
N GLU A 346 7.79 26.05 -9.47
CA GLU A 346 7.77 27.38 -8.86
C GLU A 346 8.45 27.25 -7.50
N THR A 347 9.64 27.85 -7.34
CA THR A 347 10.11 28.18 -6.00
C THR A 347 9.03 29.06 -5.41
N GLU A 348 8.36 28.60 -4.35
CA GLU A 348 7.57 29.47 -3.49
C GLU A 348 8.42 30.70 -3.20
N HIS A 349 8.10 31.82 -3.88
CA HIS A 349 8.51 33.11 -3.41
C HIS A 349 7.74 33.32 -2.12
N THR A 350 8.35 32.96 -0.99
CA THR A 350 8.08 33.64 0.27
C THR A 350 8.45 35.11 0.06
N ALA A 351 7.48 35.87 -0.42
CA ALA A 351 7.48 37.32 -0.42
C ALA A 351 6.89 37.78 0.91
N GLY A 352 7.64 38.61 1.64
CA GLY A 352 7.13 39.41 2.76
C GLY A 352 7.87 39.20 4.06
#